data_AF-A0AA43FLQ9-F1
#
_entry.id   AF-A0AA43FLQ9-F1
#
_cell.length_a   1.000
_cell.length_b   1.000
_cell.length_c   1.000
_cell.angle_alpha   90.00
_cell.angle_beta   90.00
_cell.angle_gamma   90.00
#
_symmetry.space_group_name_H-M   'P 1'
#
loop_
_entity.id
_entity.type
_entity.pdbx_description
1 polymer ?
#
loop_
_entity_poly.entity_id
_entity_poly.type
_entity_poly.pdbx_seq_one_letter_code
_entity_poly.pdbx_strand_id
1 'polypeptide(L)'
;MRFYAQLGRVAPSPPKDDSSDDKDWPSIIDKSSQQNRNALLLFVSTCVFLLITIAGVKDKSYILPNSDVTLPVINIGIPVGLFFFAGPILLIILHLDILYNLREHRKKLAHWHDGSDHILWPFIYNNAVMRSVFSFSGFVSNLLMFLAVFVLPLLVMFYFANRYFPAHAFVP
;
A
#
# COMPACT_ATOMS: atom_id res chain seq x y z
N MET A 1 22.77 39.99 14.54
CA MET A 1 21.60 39.59 13.74
C MET A 1 21.95 39.56 12.24
N ARG A 2 22.84 38.63 11.89
CA ARG A 2 23.15 38.16 10.53
C ARG A 2 22.88 36.66 10.56
N PHE A 3 22.49 36.03 9.44
CA PHE A 3 22.24 34.58 9.21
C PHE A 3 20.80 34.06 9.04
N TYR A 4 19.86 34.85 8.47
CA TYR A 4 18.62 34.26 7.93
C TYR A 4 18.25 34.71 6.51
N ALA A 5 19.18 35.35 5.77
CA ALA A 5 18.91 35.90 4.44
C ALA A 5 19.55 35.11 3.26
N GLN A 6 19.85 33.82 3.44
CA GLN A 6 20.62 33.04 2.44
C GLN A 6 19.97 31.73 1.94
N LEU A 7 18.66 31.51 2.12
CA LEU A 7 17.99 30.30 1.62
C LEU A 7 16.90 30.60 0.56
N GLY A 8 17.14 31.58 -0.31
CA GLY A 8 16.17 32.02 -1.33
C GLY A 8 16.75 32.37 -2.69
N ARG A 9 17.93 31.86 -3.04
CA ARG A 9 18.46 31.94 -4.41
C ARG A 9 18.78 30.54 -4.89
N VAL A 10 17.79 29.92 -5.53
CA VAL A 10 18.01 28.78 -6.42
C VAL A 10 19.03 29.25 -7.45
N ALA A 11 20.18 28.59 -7.52
CA ALA A 11 21.20 28.88 -8.52
C ALA A 11 20.56 28.81 -9.92
N PRO A 12 20.91 29.71 -10.86
CA PRO A 12 20.44 29.56 -12.23
C PRO A 12 20.85 28.17 -12.73
N SER A 13 19.86 27.42 -13.23
CA SER A 13 20.05 26.07 -13.73
C SER A 13 21.21 26.04 -14.73
N PRO A 14 22.10 25.02 -14.67
CA PRO A 14 23.21 24.92 -15.62
C PRO A 14 22.69 24.89 -17.07
N PRO A 15 23.52 25.32 -18.06
CA PRO A 15 23.11 25.41 -19.45
C PRO A 15 22.56 24.06 -19.92
N LYS A 16 21.40 24.07 -20.57
CA LYS A 16 20.81 22.86 -21.17
C LYS A 16 21.74 22.35 -22.27
N ASP A 17 22.49 21.30 -21.94
CA ASP A 17 23.10 20.38 -22.90
C ASP A 17 21.97 19.75 -23.72
N ASP A 18 22.06 19.88 -25.04
CA ASP A 18 21.05 19.54 -26.04
C ASP A 18 21.16 18.09 -26.55
N SER A 19 21.85 17.20 -25.83
CA SER A 19 22.17 15.85 -26.32
C SER A 19 21.59 14.64 -25.56
N SER A 20 20.78 14.79 -24.49
CA SER A 20 20.01 13.67 -23.93
C SER A 20 18.87 14.11 -22.99
N ASP A 21 17.76 13.37 -23.00
CA ASP A 21 16.67 13.39 -22.00
C ASP A 21 15.59 14.49 -22.09
N ASP A 22 14.85 14.55 -23.19
CA ASP A 22 13.43 14.96 -23.16
C ASP A 22 12.60 13.88 -22.44
N LYS A 23 12.76 13.76 -21.13
CA LYS A 23 11.99 12.80 -20.31
C LYS A 23 10.51 13.19 -20.37
N ASP A 24 9.70 12.32 -20.96
CA ASP A 24 8.24 12.43 -21.00
C ASP A 24 7.64 12.14 -19.60
N TRP A 25 7.76 13.13 -18.71
CA TRP A 25 7.28 13.06 -17.33
C TRP A 25 5.79 12.74 -17.19
N PRO A 26 4.87 13.25 -18.04
CA PRO A 26 3.47 12.84 -18.01
C PRO A 26 3.27 11.33 -18.10
N SER A 27 3.91 10.66 -19.07
CA SER A 27 3.75 9.21 -19.21
C SER A 27 4.43 8.43 -18.09
N ILE A 28 5.52 8.95 -17.52
CA ILE A 28 6.19 8.35 -16.34
C ILE A 28 5.27 8.41 -15.11
N ILE A 29 4.58 9.53 -14.90
CA ILE A 29 3.65 9.73 -13.78
C ILE A 29 2.42 8.83 -13.96
N ASP A 30 1.84 8.77 -15.16
CA ASP A 30 0.68 7.94 -15.44
C ASP A 30 0.97 6.45 -15.24
N LYS A 31 2.11 5.97 -15.73
CA LYS A 31 2.57 4.60 -15.48
C LYS A 31 2.77 4.32 -13.99
N SER A 32 3.38 5.25 -13.25
CA SER A 32 3.56 5.12 -11.81
C SER A 32 2.23 5.11 -11.05
N SER A 33 1.25 5.90 -11.48
CA SER A 33 -0.09 5.93 -10.92
C SER A 33 -0.83 4.61 -11.18
N GLN A 34 -0.75 4.09 -12.40
CA GLN A 34 -1.33 2.80 -12.77
C GLN A 34 -0.72 1.66 -11.94
N GLN A 35 0.61 1.65 -11.79
CA GLN A 35 1.32 0.67 -10.97
C GLN A 35 0.86 0.72 -9.50
N ASN A 36 0.73 1.91 -8.92
CA ASN A 36 0.27 2.07 -7.54
C ASN A 36 -1.18 1.61 -7.35
N ARG A 37 -2.06 1.87 -8.33
CA ARG A 37 -3.44 1.36 -8.29
C ARG A 37 -3.48 -0.17 -8.33
N ASN A 38 -2.68 -0.78 -9.20
CA ASN A 38 -2.60 -2.23 -9.30
C ASN A 38 -2.06 -2.85 -8.00
N ALA A 39 -1.00 -2.28 -7.43
CA ALA A 39 -0.45 -2.71 -6.15
C ALA A 39 -1.48 -2.63 -5.02
N LEU A 40 -2.24 -1.53 -4.95
CA LEU A 40 -3.31 -1.35 -3.97
C LEU A 40 -4.42 -2.40 -4.13
N LEU A 41 -4.88 -2.65 -5.36
CA LEU A 41 -5.91 -3.65 -5.64
C LEU A 41 -5.43 -5.06 -5.26
N LEU A 42 -4.18 -5.40 -5.59
CA LEU A 42 -3.57 -6.67 -5.21
C LEU A 42 -3.56 -6.83 -3.69
N PHE A 43 -3.09 -5.84 -2.95
CA PHE A 43 -3.03 -5.88 -1.49
C PHE A 43 -4.40 -5.97 -0.83
N VAL A 44 -5.38 -5.18 -1.27
CA VAL A 44 -6.74 -5.26 -0.73
C VAL A 44 -7.33 -6.65 -1.01
N SER A 45 -7.12 -7.18 -2.22
CA SER A 45 -7.56 -8.53 -2.58
C SER A 45 -6.90 -9.59 -1.70
N THR A 46 -5.60 -9.47 -1.44
CA THR A 46 -4.87 -10.34 -0.51
C THR A 46 -5.40 -10.23 0.91
N CYS A 47 -5.68 -9.03 1.43
CA CYS A 47 -6.24 -8.85 2.76
C CYS A 47 -7.61 -9.53 2.89
N VAL A 48 -8.51 -9.31 1.91
CA VAL A 48 -9.83 -9.95 1.88
C VAL A 48 -9.69 -11.46 1.78
N PHE A 49 -8.80 -11.95 0.92
CA PHE A 49 -8.51 -13.38 0.79
C PHE A 49 -8.06 -14.00 2.12
N LEU A 50 -7.15 -13.34 2.84
CA LEU A 50 -6.70 -13.80 4.16
C LEU A 50 -7.85 -13.81 5.17
N LEU A 51 -8.67 -12.75 5.22
CA LEU A 51 -9.83 -12.70 6.13
C LEU A 51 -10.81 -13.84 5.89
N ILE A 52 -11.21 -14.06 4.63
CA ILE A 52 -12.14 -15.13 4.26
C ILE A 52 -11.53 -16.50 4.62
N THR A 53 -10.24 -16.68 4.34
CA THR A 53 -9.54 -17.94 4.65
C THR A 53 -9.51 -18.21 6.15
N ILE A 54 -9.13 -17.23 6.97
CA ILE A 54 -9.11 -17.36 8.44
C ILE A 54 -10.51 -17.64 8.99
N ALA A 55 -11.54 -16.94 8.47
CA ALA A 55 -12.92 -17.14 8.87
C ALA A 55 -13.45 -18.54 8.51
N GLY A 56 -12.92 -19.15 7.43
CA GLY A 56 -13.24 -20.51 7.00
C GLY A 56 -12.58 -21.61 7.83
N VAL A 57 -11.53 -21.30 8.62
CA VAL A 57 -10.84 -22.30 9.44
C VAL A 57 -11.70 -22.70 10.64
N LYS A 58 -12.10 -23.98 10.69
CA LYS A 58 -12.85 -24.56 11.81
C LYS A 58 -11.99 -24.66 13.07
N ASP A 59 -12.59 -24.43 14.24
CA ASP A 59 -11.90 -24.53 15.54
C ASP A 59 -11.21 -25.88 15.78
N LYS A 60 -11.84 -26.96 15.31
CA LYS A 60 -11.32 -28.33 15.47
C LYS A 60 -10.03 -28.57 14.69
N SER A 61 -9.79 -27.79 13.63
CA SER A 61 -8.59 -27.92 12.81
C SER A 61 -7.35 -27.58 13.63
N TYR A 62 -7.41 -26.63 14.57
CA TYR A 62 -6.25 -26.26 15.39
C TYR A 62 -5.74 -27.38 16.32
N ILE A 63 -6.62 -28.32 16.69
CA ILE A 63 -6.30 -29.42 17.62
C ILE A 63 -5.72 -30.62 16.88
N LEU A 64 -6.04 -30.77 15.59
CA LEU A 64 -5.59 -31.88 14.76
C LEU A 64 -4.29 -31.49 14.06
N PRO A 65 -3.15 -32.15 14.36
CA PRO A 65 -1.82 -31.77 13.84
C PRO A 65 -1.66 -31.89 12.31
N ASN A 66 -2.64 -32.49 11.61
CA ASN A 66 -2.66 -32.66 10.15
C ASN A 66 -3.92 -32.07 9.50
N SER A 67 -4.48 -31.02 10.08
CA SER A 67 -5.61 -30.35 9.46
C SER A 67 -5.14 -29.37 8.38
N ASP A 68 -5.83 -29.43 7.25
CA ASP A 68 -5.59 -28.53 6.13
C ASP A 68 -6.59 -27.38 6.12
N VAL A 69 -6.10 -26.20 5.77
CA VAL A 69 -6.92 -25.05 5.37
C VAL A 69 -7.09 -25.13 3.86
N THR A 70 -8.34 -25.23 3.41
CA THR A 70 -8.66 -25.12 2.00
C THR A 70 -8.72 -23.65 1.59
N LEU A 71 -7.86 -23.27 0.66
CA LEU A 71 -7.83 -21.89 0.14
C LEU A 71 -9.07 -21.64 -0.73
N PRO A 72 -9.88 -20.59 -0.48
CA PRO A 72 -11.19 -20.40 -1.13
C PRO A 72 -11.15 -20.32 -2.66
N VAL A 73 -10.05 -19.83 -3.23
CA VAL A 73 -9.90 -19.60 -4.68
C VAL A 73 -9.04 -20.68 -5.34
N ILE A 74 -8.00 -21.14 -4.64
CA ILE A 74 -6.99 -22.04 -5.21
C ILE A 74 -7.38 -23.51 -4.95
N ASN A 75 -8.32 -23.77 -4.02
CA ASN A 75 -8.81 -25.09 -3.63
C ASN A 75 -7.69 -26.11 -3.29
N ILE A 76 -6.54 -25.58 -2.88
CA ILE A 76 -5.42 -26.36 -2.37
C ILE A 76 -5.51 -26.35 -0.84
N GLY A 77 -5.36 -27.53 -0.25
CA GLY A 77 -5.17 -27.71 1.18
C GLY A 77 -3.73 -27.38 1.55
N ILE A 78 -3.53 -26.44 2.47
CA ILE A 78 -2.24 -26.18 3.10
C ILE A 78 -2.33 -26.42 4.60
N PRO A 79 -1.26 -26.90 5.26
CA PRO A 79 -1.28 -27.12 6.70
C PRO A 79 -1.62 -25.83 7.46
N VAL A 80 -2.55 -25.90 8.43
CA VAL A 80 -2.97 -24.74 9.24
C VAL A 80 -1.77 -24.01 9.83
N GLY A 81 -0.81 -24.74 10.42
CA GLY A 81 0.38 -24.14 11.02
C GLY A 81 1.20 -23.30 10.03
N LEU A 82 1.37 -23.80 8.79
CA LEU A 82 2.10 -23.08 7.75
C LEU A 82 1.34 -21.82 7.31
N PHE A 83 0.01 -21.88 7.19
CA PHE A 83 -0.81 -20.73 6.84
C PHE A 83 -0.72 -19.62 7.89
N PHE A 84 -0.80 -19.97 9.19
CA PHE A 84 -0.69 -19.01 10.29
C PHE A 84 0.71 -18.43 10.47
N PHE A 85 1.75 -19.14 10.03
CA PHE A 85 3.12 -18.63 10.01
C PHE A 85 3.39 -17.75 8.78
N ALA A 86 3.07 -18.22 7.58
CA ALA A 86 3.39 -17.55 6.32
C ALA A 86 2.43 -16.38 6.00
N GLY A 87 1.16 -16.46 6.40
CA GLY A 87 0.14 -15.44 6.12
C GLY A 87 0.50 -14.05 6.66
N PRO A 88 0.85 -13.91 7.95
CA PRO A 88 1.34 -12.65 8.51
C PRO A 88 2.58 -12.11 7.80
N ILE A 89 3.56 -12.97 7.50
CA ILE A 89 4.80 -12.59 6.81
C ILE A 89 4.48 -12.03 5.41
N LEU A 90 3.64 -12.74 4.66
CA LEU A 90 3.18 -12.31 3.33
C LEU A 90 2.48 -10.95 3.40
N LEU A 91 1.61 -10.74 4.39
CA LEU A 91 0.92 -9.47 4.58
C LEU A 91 1.89 -8.32 4.87
N ILE A 92 2.93 -8.55 5.69
CA ILE A 92 3.97 -7.55 5.98
C ILE A 92 4.73 -7.19 4.70
N ILE A 93 5.13 -8.19 3.92
CA ILE A 93 5.87 -7.99 2.67
C ILE A 93 5.06 -7.13 1.70
N LEU A 94 3.78 -7.48 1.44
CA LEU A 94 2.93 -6.67 0.56
C LEU A 94 2.68 -5.27 1.14
N HIS A 95 2.54 -5.14 2.45
CA HIS A 95 2.35 -3.82 3.08
C HIS A 95 3.58 -2.92 2.86
N LEU A 96 4.79 -3.47 3.03
CA LEU A 96 6.04 -2.76 2.74
C LEU A 96 6.18 -2.40 1.26
N ASP A 97 5.80 -3.30 0.35
CA ASP A 97 5.81 -3.05 -1.09
C ASP A 97 4.93 -1.85 -1.47
N ILE A 98 3.73 -1.76 -0.90
CA ILE A 98 2.85 -0.60 -1.08
C ILE A 98 3.49 0.68 -0.55
N LEU A 99 4.00 0.67 0.69
CA LEU A 99 4.63 1.85 1.27
C LEU A 99 5.81 2.34 0.40
N TYR A 100 6.58 1.40 -0.14
CA TYR A 100 7.66 1.70 -1.08
C TYR A 100 7.14 2.33 -2.38
N ASN A 101 6.13 1.72 -3.01
CA ASN A 101 5.51 2.22 -4.24
C ASN A 101 4.89 3.62 -4.06
N LEU A 102 4.26 3.89 -2.91
CA LEU A 102 3.78 5.24 -2.57
C LEU A 102 4.93 6.23 -2.41
N ARG A 103 5.99 5.85 -1.70
CA ARG A 103 7.17 6.70 -1.48
C ARG A 103 7.83 7.06 -2.81
N GLU A 104 8.00 6.08 -3.69
CA GLU A 104 8.65 6.27 -4.98
C GLU A 104 7.81 7.15 -5.90
N HIS A 105 6.49 6.95 -5.93
CA HIS A 105 5.59 7.81 -6.69
C HIS A 105 5.61 9.26 -6.19
N ARG A 106 5.70 9.48 -4.85
CA ARG A 106 5.89 10.82 -4.28
C ARG A 106 7.18 11.48 -4.76
N LYS A 107 8.30 10.75 -4.83
CA LYS A 107 9.57 11.30 -5.34
C LYS A 107 9.46 11.70 -6.81
N LYS A 108 8.89 10.82 -7.65
CA LYS A 108 8.69 11.10 -9.08
C LYS A 108 7.83 12.34 -9.30
N LEU A 109 6.78 12.47 -8.49
CA LEU A 109 5.90 13.62 -8.53
C LEU A 109 6.60 14.90 -8.06
N ALA A 110 7.42 14.85 -7.00
CA ALA A 110 8.18 15.99 -6.50
C ALA A 110 9.21 16.49 -7.54
N HIS A 111 9.87 15.58 -8.25
CA HIS A 111 10.79 15.94 -9.34
C HIS A 111 10.11 16.63 -10.52
N TRP A 112 8.87 16.24 -10.85
CA TRP A 112 8.10 16.91 -11.88
C TRP A 112 7.49 18.26 -11.42
N HIS A 113 7.17 18.36 -10.12
CA HIS A 113 6.60 19.56 -9.50
C HIS A 113 7.58 20.75 -9.49
N ASP A 114 8.89 20.53 -9.36
CA ASP A 114 9.90 21.60 -9.34
C ASP A 114 9.98 22.44 -10.65
N GLY A 115 9.20 22.08 -11.68
CA GLY A 115 9.00 22.86 -12.90
C GLY A 115 7.54 23.23 -13.21
N SER A 116 6.57 22.94 -12.33
CA SER A 116 5.14 23.18 -12.58
C SER A 116 4.35 23.48 -11.29
N ASP A 117 3.68 24.65 -11.26
CA ASP A 117 2.96 25.26 -10.12
C ASP A 117 1.70 24.50 -9.62
N HIS A 118 1.71 23.17 -9.61
CA HIS A 118 0.60 22.35 -9.13
C HIS A 118 1.04 21.41 -8.01
N ILE A 119 0.61 21.72 -6.79
CA ILE A 119 0.79 20.87 -5.59
C ILE A 119 -0.04 19.61 -5.78
N LEU A 120 0.60 18.47 -6.02
CA LEU A 120 -0.12 17.25 -6.41
C LEU A 120 0.15 16.12 -5.42
N TRP A 121 -0.89 15.34 -5.16
CA TRP A 121 -0.81 14.12 -4.36
C TRP A 121 -0.96 12.90 -5.28
N PRO A 122 -0.05 11.91 -5.19
CA PRO A 122 0.14 10.89 -6.23
C PRO A 122 -1.07 9.98 -6.51
N PHE A 123 -1.95 9.76 -5.53
CA PHE A 123 -3.08 8.86 -5.72
C PHE A 123 -4.34 9.53 -6.30
N ILE A 124 -4.37 10.87 -6.37
CA ILE A 124 -5.59 11.67 -6.53
C ILE A 124 -5.65 12.40 -7.88
N TYR A 125 -4.72 12.19 -8.82
CA TYR A 125 -4.73 12.94 -10.08
C TYR A 125 -6.01 12.76 -10.94
N ASN A 126 -6.93 11.85 -10.59
CA ASN A 126 -8.27 11.84 -11.21
C ASN A 126 -9.36 12.62 -10.46
N ASN A 127 -9.14 13.06 -9.22
CA ASN A 127 -10.16 13.77 -8.42
C ASN A 127 -9.76 15.22 -8.07
N ALA A 128 -8.49 15.60 -8.28
CA ALA A 128 -8.00 16.96 -8.02
C ALA A 128 -7.88 17.85 -9.28
N VAL A 129 -7.84 17.27 -10.48
CA VAL A 129 -7.84 18.04 -11.74
C VAL A 129 -9.18 18.74 -11.99
N MET A 130 -10.25 18.34 -11.29
CA MET A 130 -11.51 19.10 -11.23
C MET A 130 -12.05 19.14 -9.79
N ARG A 131 -11.98 20.32 -9.16
CA ARG A 131 -12.63 20.74 -7.90
C ARG A 131 -12.00 20.29 -6.58
N SER A 132 -11.24 21.24 -6.03
CA SER A 132 -11.27 21.66 -4.62
C SER A 132 -10.72 20.69 -3.57
N VAL A 133 -9.70 21.16 -2.87
CA VAL A 133 -9.17 20.60 -1.60
C VAL A 133 -10.26 20.59 -0.49
N PHE A 134 -11.42 21.24 -0.70
CA PHE A 134 -12.63 21.17 0.14
C PHE A 134 -13.71 20.20 -0.40
N SER A 135 -13.43 19.40 -1.42
CA SER A 135 -14.40 18.45 -1.96
C SER A 135 -14.56 17.24 -1.04
N PHE A 136 -15.79 16.97 -0.61
CA PHE A 136 -16.15 15.78 0.18
C PHE A 136 -15.64 14.48 -0.45
N SER A 137 -15.59 14.43 -1.79
CA SER A 137 -15.02 13.31 -2.56
C SER A 137 -13.53 13.09 -2.28
N GLY A 138 -12.74 14.18 -2.19
CA GLY A 138 -11.33 14.13 -1.84
C GLY A 138 -11.10 13.63 -0.42
N PHE A 139 -11.88 14.14 0.55
CA PHE A 139 -11.87 13.67 1.93
C PHE A 139 -12.18 12.18 2.05
N VAL A 140 -13.28 11.72 1.44
CA VAL A 140 -13.69 10.31 1.46
C VAL A 140 -12.61 9.43 0.82
N SER A 141 -12.02 9.84 -0.30
CA SER A 141 -10.96 9.07 -0.95
C SER A 141 -9.71 8.91 -0.08
N ASN A 142 -9.29 9.97 0.61
CA ASN A 142 -8.15 9.94 1.52
C ASN A 142 -8.45 9.08 2.76
N LEU A 143 -9.67 9.19 3.30
CA LEU A 143 -10.14 8.36 4.40
C LEU A 143 -10.15 6.88 4.00
N LEU A 144 -10.70 6.54 2.84
CA LEU A 144 -10.72 5.17 2.32
C LEU A 144 -9.31 4.61 2.14
N MET A 145 -8.36 5.41 1.64
CA MET A 145 -6.97 4.99 1.55
C MET A 145 -6.32 4.77 2.90
N PHE A 146 -6.56 5.68 3.84
CA PHE A 146 -6.04 5.53 5.19
C PHE A 146 -6.57 4.25 5.83
N LEU A 147 -7.87 4.00 5.72
CA LEU A 147 -8.50 2.77 6.19
C LEU A 147 -7.93 1.53 5.49
N ALA A 148 -7.80 1.55 4.16
CA ALA A 148 -7.32 0.41 3.39
C ALA A 148 -5.84 0.10 3.65
N VAL A 149 -4.96 1.11 3.73
CA VAL A 149 -3.51 0.89 3.84
C VAL A 149 -3.08 0.72 5.28
N PHE A 150 -3.69 1.40 6.25
CA PHE A 150 -3.25 1.33 7.65
C PHE A 150 -4.18 0.50 8.53
N VAL A 151 -5.49 0.70 8.44
CA VAL A 151 -6.44 0.02 9.34
C VAL A 151 -6.66 -1.43 8.92
N LEU A 152 -6.82 -1.70 7.62
CA LEU A 152 -7.06 -3.05 7.10
C LEU A 152 -5.96 -4.06 7.48
N PRO A 153 -4.65 -3.83 7.22
CA PRO A 153 -3.63 -4.81 7.60
C PRO A 153 -3.54 -5.00 9.12
N LEU A 154 -3.76 -3.95 9.92
CA LEU A 154 -3.80 -4.09 11.37
C LEU A 154 -4.98 -4.95 11.82
N LEU A 155 -6.14 -4.78 11.22
CA LEU A 155 -7.30 -5.64 11.49
C LEU A 155 -7.03 -7.09 11.10
N VAL A 156 -6.42 -7.35 9.93
CA VAL A 156 -6.07 -8.70 9.50
C VAL A 156 -5.07 -9.33 10.47
N MET A 157 -4.03 -8.59 10.87
CA MET A 157 -3.05 -9.05 11.87
C MET A 157 -3.68 -9.34 13.22
N PHE A 158 -4.55 -8.45 13.69
CA PHE A 158 -5.29 -8.64 14.93
C PHE A 158 -6.19 -9.88 14.87
N TYR A 159 -6.80 -10.15 13.71
CA TYR A 159 -7.61 -11.34 13.50
C TYR A 159 -6.77 -12.63 13.48
N PHE A 160 -5.60 -12.61 12.81
CA PHE A 160 -4.62 -13.70 12.90
C PHE A 160 -4.23 -13.99 14.36
N ALA A 161 -3.88 -12.95 15.11
CA ALA A 161 -3.47 -13.07 16.50
C ALA A 161 -4.57 -13.67 17.38
N ASN A 162 -5.80 -13.11 17.32
CA ASN A 162 -6.93 -13.62 18.10
C ASN A 162 -7.32 -15.05 17.75
N ARG A 163 -7.08 -15.48 16.51
CA ARG A 163 -7.37 -16.86 16.10
C ARG A 163 -6.27 -17.82 16.53
N TYR A 164 -5.01 -17.37 16.51
CA TYR A 164 -3.83 -18.18 16.83
C TYR A 164 -3.64 -18.38 18.34
N PHE A 165 -3.85 -17.35 19.18
CA PHE A 165 -3.60 -17.45 20.62
C PHE A 165 -4.43 -18.52 21.35
N PRO A 166 -5.76 -18.62 21.14
CA PRO A 166 -6.57 -19.65 21.77
C PRO A 166 -6.16 -21.05 21.31
N ALA A 167 -5.76 -21.21 20.04
CA ALA A 167 -5.38 -22.50 19.48
C ALA A 167 -4.20 -23.16 20.20
N HIS A 168 -3.24 -22.38 20.69
CA HIS A 168 -2.05 -22.88 21.40
C HIS A 168 -2.20 -22.90 22.92
N ALA A 169 -3.28 -22.31 23.48
CA ALA A 169 -3.55 -22.36 24.92
C ALA A 169 -4.11 -23.72 25.39
N PHE A 170 -4.60 -24.56 24.46
CA PHE A 170 -5.20 -25.88 24.76
C PHE A 170 -4.30 -27.07 24.42
N VAL A 171 -3.03 -26.85 24.07
CA VAL A 171 -2.05 -27.92 23.86
C VAL A 171 -1.20 -28.03 25.14
N PRO A 172 -1.39 -29.06 25.98
CA PRO A 172 -0.57 -29.29 27.17
C PRO A 172 0.87 -29.71 26.83
#